data_AF-J9FFD2-F1
#
_entry.id   AF-J9FFD2-F1
#
_cell.length_a   1.000
_cell.length_b   1.000
_cell.length_c   1.000
_cell.angle_alpha   90.00
_cell.angle_beta   90.00
_cell.angle_gamma   90.00
#
_symmetry.space_group_name_H-M   'P 1'
#
loop_
_entity.id
_entity.type
_entity.pdbx_description
1 polymer ?
#
loop_
_entity_poly.entity_id
_entity_poly.type
_entity_poly.pdbx_seq_one_letter_code
_entity_poly.pdbx_strand_id
1 'polypeptide(L)'
;MLPKKKGNKVVGGIEMNEYNKPIGYWIRQYSIDGMALSQPIWIDAKDVIFLYTKRRPSQVREMSDMSPTITRIRDANEFMVAVSVKERIAACLSVFIKKVIPTTGIGRTGVSPMQHESYQGKTITPGMIKELNAGDEIQVVNPTGQATDASSYIKLQQRLVGAGQGISYEATSRDMSESNYSSTRQG
;
A
#
# COMPACT_ATOMS: atom_id res chain seq x y z
N MET A 1 0.47 -24.10 24.65
CA MET A 1 0.93 -23.60 25.96
C MET A 1 0.22 -24.42 27.02
N LEU A 2 0.95 -25.06 27.93
CA LEU A 2 0.34 -25.81 29.02
C LEU A 2 -0.04 -24.84 30.14
N PRO A 3 -1.24 -24.97 30.74
CA PRO A 3 -1.62 -24.13 31.88
C PRO A 3 -0.73 -24.45 33.09
N LYS A 4 -0.41 -23.42 33.89
CA LYS A 4 0.32 -23.59 35.14
C LYS A 4 -0.53 -24.31 36.18
N LYS A 5 -1.85 -24.04 36.22
CA LYS A 5 -2.79 -24.74 37.10
C LYS A 5 -3.58 -25.79 36.34
N LYS A 6 -3.72 -26.99 36.92
CA LYS A 6 -4.44 -28.12 36.33
C LYS A 6 -5.92 -27.76 36.14
N GLY A 7 -6.45 -28.01 34.95
CA GLY A 7 -7.85 -27.72 34.59
C GLY A 7 -8.11 -26.33 34.00
N ASN A 8 -7.13 -25.43 34.03
CA ASN A 8 -7.25 -24.12 33.40
C ASN A 8 -7.05 -24.18 31.88
N LYS A 9 -7.50 -23.13 31.18
CA LYS A 9 -7.31 -22.95 29.75
C LYS A 9 -6.43 -21.74 29.49
N VAL A 10 -5.46 -21.87 28.58
CA VAL A 10 -4.63 -20.74 28.13
C VAL A 10 -5.11 -20.31 26.75
N VAL A 11 -5.61 -19.08 26.63
CA VAL A 11 -6.05 -18.50 25.36
C VAL A 11 -5.33 -17.18 25.15
N GLY A 12 -4.60 -17.08 24.03
CA GLY A 12 -3.83 -15.88 23.71
C GLY A 12 -2.88 -15.46 24.84
N GLY A 13 -2.24 -16.40 25.55
CA GLY A 13 -1.33 -16.08 26.65
C GLY A 13 -2.00 -15.60 27.95
N ILE A 14 -3.33 -15.62 28.05
CA ILE A 14 -4.05 -15.43 29.32
C ILE A 14 -4.50 -16.81 29.80
N GLU A 15 -4.16 -17.17 31.02
CA GLU A 15 -4.64 -18.39 31.65
C GLU A 15 -5.88 -18.09 32.50
N MET A 16 -6.95 -18.83 32.21
CA MET A 16 -8.28 -18.62 32.79
C MET A 16 -8.78 -19.89 33.47
N ASN A 17 -9.59 -19.70 34.52
CA ASN A 17 -10.31 -20.80 35.16
C ASN A 17 -11.51 -21.27 34.32
N GLU A 18 -12.24 -22.25 34.85
CA GLU A 18 -13.48 -22.78 34.28
C GLU A 18 -14.55 -21.70 34.03
N TYR A 19 -14.54 -20.62 34.83
CA TYR A 19 -15.46 -19.49 34.73
C TYR A 19 -14.93 -18.34 33.85
N ASN A 20 -13.86 -18.55 33.07
CA ASN A 20 -13.20 -17.53 32.24
C ASN A 20 -12.61 -16.33 33.01
N LYS A 21 -12.38 -16.47 34.32
CA LYS A 21 -11.67 -15.47 35.12
C LYS A 21 -10.16 -15.59 34.88
N PRO A 22 -9.44 -14.51 34.54
CA PRO A 22 -7.98 -14.52 34.44
C PRO A 22 -7.34 -14.86 35.78
N ILE A 23 -6.43 -15.84 35.78
CA ILE A 23 -5.61 -16.24 36.95
C ILE A 23 -4.16 -15.79 36.78
N GLY A 24 -3.70 -15.63 35.54
CA GLY A 24 -2.40 -15.07 35.26
C GLY A 24 -2.10 -14.98 33.78
N TYR A 25 -0.94 -14.43 33.49
CA TYR A 25 -0.53 -14.04 32.16
C TYR A 25 0.81 -14.68 31.81
N TRP A 26 0.86 -15.24 30.61
CA TRP A 26 2.07 -15.77 30.00
C TRP A 26 2.63 -14.71 29.04
N ILE A 27 3.73 -14.07 29.46
CA ILE A 27 4.40 -13.04 28.67
C ILE A 27 5.57 -13.67 27.91
N ARG A 28 5.47 -13.66 26.58
CA ARG A 28 6.54 -14.13 25.71
C ARG A 28 7.75 -13.21 25.85
N GLN A 29 8.90 -13.80 26.12
CA GLN A 29 10.18 -13.11 26.13
C GLN A 29 10.79 -13.18 24.73
N TYR A 30 11.55 -12.14 24.38
CA TYR A 30 12.35 -12.10 23.17
C TYR A 30 13.80 -11.86 23.57
N SER A 31 14.69 -12.60 22.94
CA SER A 31 16.13 -12.38 23.05
C SER A 31 16.50 -11.08 22.32
N ILE A 32 17.52 -10.37 22.83
CA ILE A 32 17.97 -9.09 22.27
C ILE A 32 18.46 -9.27 20.82
N ASP A 33 19.07 -10.41 20.52
CA ASP A 33 19.52 -10.80 19.19
C ASP A 33 18.39 -11.39 18.31
N GLY A 34 17.22 -11.68 18.89
CA GLY A 34 16.04 -12.22 18.21
C GLY A 34 16.20 -13.66 17.71
N MET A 35 17.34 -14.31 17.96
CA MET A 35 17.66 -15.64 17.45
C MET A 35 17.25 -16.75 18.41
N ALA A 36 17.27 -16.47 19.72
CA ALA A 36 16.91 -17.47 20.73
C ALA A 36 15.41 -17.43 21.05
N LEU A 37 14.78 -18.60 21.03
CA LEU A 37 13.42 -18.81 21.53
C LEU A 37 13.43 -18.84 23.06
N SER A 38 13.13 -17.72 23.69
CA SER A 38 13.01 -17.63 25.14
C SER A 38 11.70 -18.24 25.65
N GLN A 39 11.76 -18.91 26.80
CA GLN A 39 10.57 -19.43 27.44
C GLN A 39 9.68 -18.28 27.97
N PRO A 40 8.36 -18.34 27.77
CA PRO A 40 7.43 -17.36 28.32
C PRO A 40 7.46 -17.33 29.85
N ILE A 41 7.40 -16.13 30.42
CA ILE A 41 7.36 -15.92 31.86
C ILE A 41 5.91 -15.89 32.33
N TRP A 42 5.65 -16.55 33.46
CA TRP A 42 4.35 -16.51 34.13
C TRP A 42 4.29 -15.38 35.15
N ILE A 43 3.22 -14.58 35.10
CA ILE A 43 2.91 -13.53 36.07
C ILE A 43 1.51 -13.76 36.64
N ASP A 44 1.35 -13.62 37.96
CA ASP A 44 0.05 -13.76 38.63
C ASP A 44 -0.87 -12.59 38.27
N ALA A 45 -2.17 -12.83 38.12
CA ALA A 45 -3.14 -11.79 37.77
C ALA A 45 -3.22 -10.67 38.81
N LYS A 46 -2.88 -10.93 40.08
CA LYS A 46 -2.83 -9.89 41.12
C LYS A 46 -1.75 -8.82 40.87
N ASP A 47 -0.70 -9.17 40.11
CA ASP A 47 0.47 -8.32 39.84
C ASP A 47 0.35 -7.61 38.48
N VAL A 48 -0.79 -7.75 37.79
CA VAL A 48 -1.01 -7.21 36.43
C VAL A 48 -2.31 -6.42 36.39
N ILE A 49 -2.20 -5.15 36.01
CA ILE A 49 -3.36 -4.34 35.61
C ILE A 49 -3.60 -4.58 34.13
N PHE A 50 -4.63 -5.36 33.81
CA PHE A 50 -5.07 -5.53 32.42
C PHE A 50 -5.98 -4.36 32.06
N LEU A 51 -5.44 -3.41 31.29
CA LEU A 51 -6.23 -2.35 30.65
C LEU A 51 -6.89 -2.95 29.40
N TYR A 52 -8.22 -2.97 29.37
CA TYR A 52 -8.96 -3.46 28.22
C TYR A 52 -10.35 -2.84 28.12
N THR A 53 -10.79 -2.63 26.89
CA THR A 53 -12.16 -2.30 26.52
C THR A 53 -12.86 -3.56 26.00
N LYS A 54 -13.82 -4.07 26.77
CA LYS A 54 -14.59 -5.26 26.37
C LYS A 54 -15.86 -4.85 25.63
N ARG A 55 -15.92 -5.14 24.33
CA ARG A 55 -17.11 -4.90 23.50
C ARG A 55 -17.97 -6.16 23.33
N ARG A 56 -17.41 -7.36 23.51
CA ARG A 56 -18.13 -8.64 23.40
C ARG A 56 -17.87 -9.56 24.61
N PRO A 57 -18.85 -10.33 25.10
CA PRO A 57 -18.66 -11.26 26.22
C PRO A 57 -17.55 -12.29 26.00
N SER A 58 -17.38 -12.78 24.77
CA SER A 58 -16.38 -13.78 24.36
C SER A 58 -14.99 -13.21 24.08
N GLN A 59 -14.81 -11.90 24.17
CA GLN A 59 -13.55 -11.24 23.88
C GLN A 59 -12.52 -11.56 24.97
N VAL A 60 -11.46 -12.27 24.59
CA VAL A 60 -10.34 -12.64 25.48
C VAL A 60 -9.25 -11.57 25.49
N ARG A 61 -8.96 -10.97 24.32
CA ARG A 61 -8.00 -9.87 24.17
C ARG A 61 -8.69 -8.62 23.67
N GLU A 62 -8.14 -7.47 24.02
CA GLU A 62 -8.56 -6.21 23.44
C GLU A 62 -8.37 -6.22 21.92
N MET A 63 -9.28 -5.56 21.21
CA MET A 63 -9.12 -5.25 19.79
C MET A 63 -8.56 -3.83 19.71
N SER A 64 -7.49 -3.63 18.94
CA SER A 64 -6.92 -2.30 18.75
C SER A 64 -7.97 -1.35 18.16
N ASP A 65 -8.07 -0.13 18.68
CA ASP A 65 -8.96 0.89 18.12
C ASP A 65 -8.59 1.31 16.68
N MET A 66 -7.39 0.98 16.20
CA MET A 66 -6.98 1.14 14.79
C MET A 66 -7.45 0.02 13.87
N SER A 67 -8.00 -1.08 14.41
CA SER A 67 -8.47 -2.23 13.63
C SER A 67 -9.44 -1.86 12.48
N PRO A 68 -10.42 -0.93 12.63
CA PRO A 68 -11.31 -0.54 11.53
C PRO A 68 -10.66 0.37 10.47
N THR A 69 -9.55 1.05 10.79
CA THR A 69 -8.92 2.05 9.91
C THR A 69 -7.61 1.58 9.28
N ILE A 70 -6.97 0.55 9.82
CA ILE A 70 -5.64 0.08 9.38
C ILE A 70 -5.61 -0.35 7.90
N THR A 71 -6.69 -0.93 7.39
CA THR A 71 -6.79 -1.30 5.97
C THR A 71 -6.78 -0.06 5.07
N ARG A 72 -7.47 1.01 5.47
CA ARG A 72 -7.46 2.28 4.73
C ARG A 72 -6.08 2.92 4.67
N ILE A 73 -5.32 2.84 5.76
CA ILE A 73 -3.93 3.32 5.80
C ILE A 73 -3.07 2.53 4.80
N ARG A 74 -3.23 1.21 4.78
CA ARG A 74 -2.53 0.35 3.81
C ARG A 74 -2.90 0.72 2.37
N ASP A 75 -4.18 0.84 2.07
CA ASP A 75 -4.68 1.14 0.72
C ASP A 75 -4.19 2.51 0.25
N ALA A 76 -4.16 3.52 1.12
CA ALA A 76 -3.61 4.84 0.80
C ALA A 76 -2.11 4.78 0.45
N ASN A 77 -1.32 4.00 1.20
CA ASN A 77 0.09 3.79 0.93
C ASN A 77 0.31 3.05 -0.39
N GLU A 78 -0.43 1.98 -0.65
CA GLU A 78 -0.36 1.21 -1.90
C GLU A 78 -0.75 2.09 -3.10
N PHE A 79 -1.77 2.93 -2.96
CA PHE A 79 -2.18 3.89 -3.98
C PHE A 79 -1.07 4.91 -4.29
N MET A 80 -0.41 5.48 -3.28
CA MET A 80 0.71 6.41 -3.50
C MET A 80 1.86 5.76 -4.27
N VAL A 81 2.19 4.51 -3.95
CA VAL A 81 3.21 3.74 -4.68
C VAL A 81 2.78 3.52 -6.13
N ALA A 82 1.52 3.14 -6.37
CA ALA A 82 0.98 2.94 -7.71
C ALA A 82 1.01 4.23 -8.54
N VAL A 83 0.63 5.37 -7.95
CA VAL A 83 0.71 6.68 -8.60
C VAL A 83 2.17 7.01 -8.95
N SER A 84 3.11 6.82 -8.03
CA SER A 84 4.53 7.05 -8.30
C SER A 84 5.05 6.16 -9.45
N VAL A 85 4.67 4.88 -9.48
CA VAL A 85 5.03 3.96 -10.58
C VAL A 85 4.46 4.46 -11.91
N LYS A 86 3.18 4.84 -11.92
CA LYS A 86 2.50 5.38 -13.11
C LYS A 86 3.20 6.63 -13.63
N GLU A 87 3.52 7.59 -12.76
CA GLU A 87 4.20 8.83 -13.16
C GLU A 87 5.61 8.57 -13.71
N ARG A 88 6.36 7.60 -13.14
CA ARG A 88 7.64 7.18 -13.72
C ARG A 88 7.49 6.59 -15.12
N ILE A 89 6.45 5.77 -15.35
CA ILE A 89 6.16 5.21 -16.67
C ILE A 89 5.73 6.32 -17.65
N ALA A 90 4.92 7.28 -17.18
CA ALA A 90 4.50 8.42 -17.99
C ALA A 90 5.66 9.34 -18.39
N ALA A 91 6.65 9.51 -17.50
CA ALA A 91 7.87 10.24 -17.81
C ALA A 91 8.75 9.50 -18.83
N CYS A 92 8.63 8.18 -18.93
CA CYS A 92 9.32 7.38 -19.95
C CYS A 92 8.61 7.52 -21.31
N LEU A 93 9.05 8.50 -22.11
CA LEU A 93 8.63 8.62 -23.51
C LEU A 93 8.90 7.31 -24.25
N SER A 94 7.83 6.54 -24.54
CA SER A 94 7.92 5.27 -25.26
C SER A 94 7.35 5.46 -26.66
N VAL A 95 8.23 5.44 -27.63
CA VAL A 95 7.91 5.63 -29.05
C VAL A 95 8.00 4.28 -29.74
N PHE A 96 6.90 3.82 -30.33
CA PHE A 96 6.87 2.62 -31.14
C PHE A 96 6.89 3.00 -32.62
N ILE A 97 7.57 2.21 -33.45
CA ILE A 97 7.57 2.37 -34.91
C ILE A 97 6.75 1.23 -35.49
N LYS A 98 5.61 1.56 -36.08
CA LYS A 98 4.76 0.62 -36.81
C LYS A 98 5.35 0.46 -38.21
N LYS A 99 5.98 -0.70 -38.44
CA LYS A 99 6.55 -1.03 -39.75
C LYS A 99 5.47 -1.48 -40.73
N VAL A 100 5.49 -0.93 -41.93
CA VAL A 100 4.69 -1.48 -43.04
C VAL A 100 5.61 -2.38 -43.85
N ILE A 101 5.45 -3.70 -43.69
CA ILE A 101 6.12 -4.66 -44.57
C ILE A 101 5.35 -4.62 -45.89
N PRO A 102 5.98 -4.25 -47.02
CA PRO A 102 5.29 -4.30 -48.30
C PRO A 102 4.89 -5.75 -48.56
N THR A 103 3.59 -6.00 -48.65
CA THR A 103 3.06 -7.25 -49.20
C THR A 103 3.58 -7.33 -50.64
N THR A 104 4.63 -8.13 -50.83
CA THR A 104 5.20 -8.39 -52.15
C THR A 104 4.11 -9.02 -53.03
N GLY A 105 3.50 -8.20 -53.88
CA GLY A 105 2.84 -8.68 -55.07
C GLY A 105 3.87 -9.40 -55.93
N ILE A 106 3.51 -10.58 -56.42
CA ILE A 106 4.34 -11.39 -57.31
C ILE A 106 4.54 -10.60 -58.61
N GLY A 107 5.64 -9.86 -58.73
CA GLY A 107 5.94 -9.03 -59.89
C GLY A 107 7.41 -8.63 -59.94
N ARG A 108 8.18 -9.31 -60.80
CA ARG A 108 9.62 -9.10 -60.99
C ARG A 108 9.87 -7.75 -61.67
N THR A 109 10.32 -6.75 -60.93
CA THR A 109 11.02 -5.59 -61.50
C THR A 109 12.16 -5.19 -60.58
N GLY A 110 13.37 -5.07 -61.13
CA GLY A 110 14.61 -4.82 -60.39
C GLY A 110 14.63 -3.47 -59.71
N VAL A 111 14.22 -3.44 -58.45
CA VAL A 111 14.48 -2.33 -57.55
C VAL A 111 15.61 -2.76 -56.63
N SER A 112 16.74 -2.04 -56.68
CA SER A 112 17.85 -2.21 -55.74
C SER A 112 17.31 -2.29 -54.31
N PRO A 113 17.80 -3.20 -53.45
CA PRO A 113 17.29 -3.32 -52.10
C PRO A 113 17.48 -1.98 -51.40
N MET A 114 16.37 -1.25 -51.18
CA MET A 114 16.37 -0.02 -50.43
C MET A 114 16.92 -0.37 -49.05
N GLN A 115 18.01 0.29 -48.65
CA GLN A 115 18.71 0.03 -47.39
C GLN A 115 17.71 0.22 -46.24
N HIS A 116 17.11 -0.86 -45.76
CA HIS A 116 16.08 -0.77 -44.75
C HIS A 116 16.75 -0.56 -43.40
N GLU A 117 16.68 0.66 -42.87
CA GLU A 117 17.23 0.99 -41.57
C GLU A 117 16.52 0.17 -40.49
N SER A 118 17.25 -0.71 -39.80
CA SER A 118 16.72 -1.37 -38.61
C SER A 118 16.69 -0.37 -37.45
N TYR A 119 15.51 -0.15 -36.87
CA TYR A 119 15.32 0.69 -35.70
C TYR A 119 15.48 -0.06 -34.36
N GLN A 120 15.71 -1.37 -34.40
CA GLN A 120 15.85 -2.20 -33.20
C GLN A 120 17.07 -1.77 -32.38
N GLY A 121 16.85 -1.41 -31.11
CA GLY A 121 17.91 -0.95 -30.20
C GLY A 121 18.32 0.52 -30.38
N LYS A 122 17.68 1.30 -31.27
CA LYS A 122 17.96 2.74 -31.40
C LYS A 122 17.17 3.53 -30.35
N THR A 123 17.85 4.43 -29.63
CA THR A 123 17.24 5.33 -28.62
C THR A 123 16.82 6.65 -29.27
N ILE A 124 15.71 7.22 -28.80
CA ILE A 124 15.25 8.57 -29.19
C ILE A 124 15.58 9.53 -28.06
N THR A 125 16.16 10.69 -28.40
CA THR A 125 16.49 11.76 -27.45
C THR A 125 15.56 12.96 -27.69
N PRO A 126 15.15 13.70 -26.65
CA PRO A 126 14.36 14.92 -26.83
C PRO A 126 14.99 15.90 -27.83
N GLY A 127 14.20 16.43 -28.77
CA GLY A 127 14.67 17.33 -29.84
C GLY A 127 15.23 16.63 -31.08
N MET A 128 15.24 15.29 -31.12
CA MET A 128 15.70 14.51 -32.28
C MET A 128 14.67 14.54 -33.41
N ILE A 129 15.09 14.96 -34.60
CA ILE A 129 14.34 14.81 -35.86
C ILE A 129 14.96 13.63 -36.61
N LYS A 130 14.17 12.60 -36.91
CA LYS A 130 14.65 11.39 -37.58
C LYS A 130 13.73 11.02 -38.73
N GLU A 131 14.33 10.72 -39.87
CA GLU A 131 13.62 10.23 -41.05
C GLU A 131 13.25 8.75 -40.86
N LEU A 132 12.02 8.41 -41.24
CA LEU A 132 11.50 7.04 -41.24
C LEU A 132 11.50 6.49 -42.65
N ASN A 133 11.53 5.16 -42.79
CA ASN A 133 11.32 4.54 -44.09
C ASN A 133 9.92 4.89 -44.62
N ALA A 134 9.76 4.89 -45.94
CA ALA A 134 8.47 5.15 -46.58
C ALA A 134 7.39 4.18 -46.07
N GLY A 135 6.34 4.72 -45.46
CA GLY A 135 5.21 3.97 -44.92
C GLY A 135 5.31 3.59 -43.44
N ASP A 136 6.47 3.78 -42.78
CA ASP A 136 6.60 3.54 -41.35
C ASP A 136 6.00 4.71 -40.54
N GLU A 137 5.23 4.40 -39.49
CA GLU A 137 4.55 5.39 -38.65
C GLU A 137 5.11 5.36 -37.22
N ILE A 138 5.33 6.54 -36.64
CA ILE A 138 5.62 6.67 -35.21
C ILE A 138 4.30 6.68 -34.42
N GLN A 139 4.14 5.70 -33.54
CA GLN A 139 3.09 5.68 -32.52
C GLN A 139 3.70 6.02 -31.16
N VAL A 140 3.43 7.22 -30.66
CA VAL A 140 3.79 7.59 -29.29
C VAL A 140 2.77 6.99 -28.34
N VAL A 141 3.22 6.18 -27.38
CA VAL A 141 2.35 5.81 -26.26
C VAL A 141 2.36 6.98 -25.30
N ASN A 142 1.28 7.75 -25.34
CA ASN A 142 0.97 8.68 -24.28
C ASN A 142 0.09 7.93 -23.26
N PRO A 143 0.60 7.55 -22.07
CA PRO A 143 -0.23 6.97 -21.04
C PRO A 143 -1.20 8.04 -20.52
N THR A 144 -2.33 8.20 -21.22
CA THR A 144 -3.41 9.08 -20.79
C THR A 144 -4.10 8.43 -19.60
N GLY A 145 -3.81 8.94 -18.41
CA GLY A 145 -4.55 8.63 -17.21
C GLY A 145 -4.46 9.83 -16.29
N GLN A 146 -5.60 10.32 -15.79
CA GLN A 146 -5.64 11.47 -14.89
C GLN A 146 -4.69 11.22 -13.69
N ALA A 147 -3.63 12.01 -13.57
CA ALA A 147 -2.87 12.15 -12.33
C ALA A 147 -3.66 13.02 -11.31
N THR A 148 -4.81 13.55 -11.75
CA THR A 148 -5.47 14.71 -11.17
C THR A 148 -6.33 14.43 -9.93
N ASP A 149 -6.47 13.18 -9.48
CA ASP A 149 -7.33 12.84 -8.33
C ASP A 149 -6.58 12.14 -7.17
N ALA A 150 -5.24 12.14 -7.19
CA ALA A 150 -4.47 11.50 -6.13
C ALA A 150 -4.59 12.26 -4.79
N SER A 151 -4.60 13.60 -4.84
CA SER A 151 -4.68 14.46 -3.65
C SER A 151 -6.04 14.36 -2.95
N SER A 152 -7.13 14.41 -3.70
CA SER A 152 -8.51 14.24 -3.25
C SER A 152 -8.77 12.85 -2.68
N TYR A 153 -8.29 11.78 -3.34
CA TYR A 153 -8.40 10.42 -2.82
C TYR A 153 -7.64 10.27 -1.50
N ILE A 154 -6.39 10.74 -1.42
CA ILE A 154 -5.61 10.68 -0.18
C ILE A 154 -6.24 11.52 0.92
N LYS A 155 -6.75 12.71 0.61
CA LYS A 155 -7.49 13.56 1.54
C LYS A 155 -8.74 12.87 2.08
N LEU A 156 -9.49 12.16 1.23
CA LEU A 156 -10.64 11.36 1.65
C LEU A 156 -10.22 10.19 2.55
N GLN A 157 -9.17 9.45 2.21
CA GLN A 157 -8.67 8.37 3.06
C GLN A 157 -8.24 8.88 4.43
N GLN A 158 -7.53 10.00 4.48
CA GLN A 158 -7.09 10.62 5.73
C GLN A 158 -8.28 11.07 6.59
N ARG A 159 -9.34 11.62 5.98
CA ARG A 159 -10.61 11.94 6.67
C ARG A 159 -11.26 10.71 7.28
N LEU A 160 -11.35 9.61 6.53
CA LEU A 160 -11.95 8.36 7.02
C LEU A 160 -11.12 7.71 8.13
N VAL A 161 -9.79 7.79 8.04
CA VAL A 161 -8.87 7.31 9.08
C VAL A 161 -9.04 8.14 10.35
N GLY A 162 -9.04 9.48 10.24
CA GLY A 162 -9.26 10.37 11.38
C GLY A 162 -10.61 10.16 12.04
N ALA A 163 -11.69 10.11 11.25
CA ALA A 163 -13.05 9.85 11.74
C ALA A 163 -13.15 8.51 12.50
N GLY A 164 -12.45 7.48 12.05
CA GLY A 164 -12.42 6.19 12.74
C GLY A 164 -11.66 6.19 14.06
N GLN A 165 -10.81 7.18 14.32
CA GLN A 165 -10.14 7.40 15.60
C GLN A 165 -10.81 8.51 16.44
N GLY A 166 -11.88 9.14 15.93
CA GLY A 166 -12.54 10.25 16.60
C GLY A 166 -11.75 11.56 16.57
N ILE A 167 -10.81 11.72 15.63
CA ILE A 167 -10.01 12.93 15.45
C ILE A 167 -10.37 13.63 14.13
N SER A 168 -10.27 14.95 14.14
CA SER A 168 -10.53 15.79 12.95
C SER A 168 -9.46 15.58 11.87
N TYR A 169 -9.82 15.89 10.62
CA TYR A 169 -8.87 15.83 9.50
C TYR A 169 -7.69 16.77 9.76
N GLU A 170 -8.02 17.97 10.20
CA GLU A 170 -7.12 19.06 10.56
C GLU A 170 -6.08 18.62 11.61
N ALA A 171 -6.52 17.93 12.66
CA ALA A 171 -5.63 17.38 13.69
C ALA A 171 -4.71 16.28 13.12
N THR A 172 -5.20 15.49 12.18
CA THR A 172 -4.47 14.35 11.59
C THR A 172 -3.48 14.77 10.51
N SER A 173 -3.86 15.74 9.67
CA SER A 173 -3.10 16.20 8.49
C SER A 173 -2.25 17.42 8.79
N ARG A 174 -2.58 18.19 9.83
CA ARG A 174 -2.09 19.55 10.07
C ARG A 174 -2.34 20.50 8.88
N ASP A 175 -3.25 20.13 7.99
CA ASP A 175 -3.70 20.97 6.88
C ASP A 175 -4.91 21.79 7.33
N MET A 176 -4.70 23.10 7.46
CA MET A 176 -5.71 24.07 7.83
C MET A 176 -6.24 24.86 6.61
N SER A 177 -5.92 24.43 5.38
CA SER A 177 -6.29 25.16 4.16
C SER A 177 -7.80 25.34 3.97
N GLU A 178 -8.61 24.41 4.48
CA GLU A 178 -10.08 24.45 4.44
C GLU A 178 -10.71 24.86 5.79
N SER A 179 -9.92 25.30 6.76
CA SER A 179 -10.39 25.71 8.09
C SER A 179 -10.62 27.22 8.21
N ASN A 180 -11.68 27.61 8.93
CA ASN A 180 -11.92 28.97 9.37
C ASN A 180 -11.75 29.08 10.90
N TYR A 181 -11.66 30.30 11.43
CA TYR A 181 -11.39 30.53 12.86
C TYR A 181 -12.38 29.81 13.81
N SER A 182 -13.64 29.66 13.39
CA SER A 182 -14.67 28.92 14.12
C SER A 182 -14.51 27.40 14.05
N SER A 183 -14.09 26.83 12.91
CA SER A 183 -13.94 25.38 12.74
C SER A 183 -12.72 24.84 13.48
N THR A 184 -11.63 25.63 13.59
CA THR A 184 -10.43 25.26 14.34
C THR A 184 -10.66 25.14 15.85
N ARG A 185 -11.70 25.76 16.39
CA ARG A 185 -12.06 25.65 17.82
C ARG A 185 -12.87 24.40 18.17
N GLN A 186 -13.47 23.74 17.17
CA GLN A 186 -14.30 22.54 17.35
C GLN A 186 -13.54 21.23 17.07
N GLY A 187 -12.39 21.32 16.41
CA GLY A 187 -11.59 20.18 15.97
C GLY A 187 -10.66 19.59 17.02
#